data_AF-A0A3S1Q3M5-F1
#
_entry.id   AF-A0A3S1Q3M5-F1
#
_cell.length_a   1.000
_cell.length_b   1.000
_cell.length_c   1.000
_cell.angle_alpha   90.00
_cell.angle_beta   90.00
_cell.angle_gamma   90.00
#
_symmetry.space_group_name_H-M   'P 1'
#
loop_
_entity.id
_entity.type
_entity.pdbx_description
1 polymer ?
#
loop_
_entity_poly.entity_id
_entity_poly.type
_entity_poly.pdbx_seq_one_letter_code
_entity_poly.pdbx_strand_id
1 'polypeptide(L)'
;LGVRATGNDSALRAGEYEIKPRASMRDIMELLKSGKSVMYSLTIPEGLTVEQALQRIAEQAALSGDMPAAMPPEGSLATDTLRFTRGATRQQMIDKLLADQKKLVDDVWERRAPDLPIANVEDFVTLASIVEKETGRGDERSRVAAVFLNRLAKGMRLQSDPTIIYGLFGGKGKPTDRPIYQSDIDKQTPYNTYLINGLPPTPIANPGRAALEAVANPSKTDDLYFVADGTGGHVFAATLEEHNQNVARYRALQKKQAEDAAKAGAAKVEGQTDAPADGDAGGDAGGDAGAAQ
;
A
#
# COMPACT_ATOMS: atom_id res chain seq x y z
N LEU A 1 -37.52 -18.72 -28.24
CA LEU A 1 -38.39 -18.51 -29.43
C LEU A 1 -38.28 -17.10 -30.01
N GLY A 2 -38.27 -16.02 -29.20
CA GLY A 2 -38.14 -14.63 -29.70
C GLY A 2 -36.78 -14.23 -30.32
N VAL A 3 -35.65 -14.75 -29.82
CA VAL A 3 -34.30 -14.41 -30.34
C VAL A 3 -34.09 -14.99 -31.75
N ARG A 4 -34.39 -16.27 -31.94
CA ARG A 4 -34.38 -16.95 -33.26
C ARG A 4 -35.33 -16.31 -34.28
N ALA A 5 -36.49 -15.82 -33.85
CA ALA A 5 -37.48 -15.21 -34.74
C ALA A 5 -37.05 -13.83 -35.28
N THR A 6 -36.05 -13.17 -34.67
CA THR A 6 -35.56 -11.84 -35.09
C THR A 6 -34.17 -11.87 -35.73
N GLY A 7 -33.59 -13.05 -35.95
CA GLY A 7 -32.27 -13.21 -36.60
C GLY A 7 -31.10 -12.63 -35.80
N ASN A 8 -31.26 -12.42 -34.49
CA ASN A 8 -30.27 -11.75 -33.64
C ASN A 8 -29.46 -12.73 -32.76
N ASP A 9 -29.41 -14.01 -33.13
CA ASP A 9 -28.75 -15.05 -32.33
C ASP A 9 -27.25 -14.77 -32.09
N SER A 10 -26.58 -14.02 -32.98
CA SER A 10 -25.17 -13.63 -32.87
C SER A 10 -24.91 -12.29 -32.16
N ALA A 11 -25.95 -11.54 -31.80
CA ALA A 11 -25.83 -10.19 -31.22
C ALA A 11 -25.99 -10.16 -29.68
N LEU A 12 -26.26 -11.30 -29.05
CA LEU A 12 -26.40 -11.39 -27.60
C LEU A 12 -25.02 -11.45 -26.93
N ARG A 13 -24.80 -10.62 -25.91
CA ARG A 13 -23.56 -10.60 -25.14
C ARG A 13 -23.72 -11.44 -23.88
N ALA A 14 -22.73 -12.28 -23.55
CA ALA A 14 -22.72 -13.00 -22.28
C ALA A 14 -22.41 -12.03 -21.13
N GLY A 15 -23.09 -12.19 -20.00
CA GLY A 15 -22.91 -11.35 -18.82
C GLY A 15 -24.02 -11.53 -17.80
N GLU A 16 -23.84 -10.93 -16.63
CA GLU A 16 -24.91 -10.77 -15.65
C GLU A 16 -25.68 -9.49 -15.95
N TYR A 17 -27.01 -9.57 -16.01
CA TYR A 17 -27.87 -8.44 -16.38
C TYR A 17 -28.93 -8.21 -15.32
N GLU A 18 -29.14 -6.94 -14.97
CA GLU A 18 -30.24 -6.55 -14.08
C GLU A 18 -31.54 -6.40 -14.87
N ILE A 19 -32.46 -7.36 -14.71
CA ILE A 19 -33.77 -7.31 -15.35
C ILE A 19 -34.76 -6.65 -14.38
N LYS A 20 -35.27 -5.47 -14.76
CA LYS A 20 -36.28 -4.76 -13.97
C LYS A 20 -37.60 -5.55 -13.89
N PRO A 21 -38.33 -5.50 -12.75
CA PRO A 21 -39.64 -6.10 -12.66
C PRO A 21 -40.59 -5.59 -13.76
N ARG A 22 -41.36 -6.50 -14.36
CA ARG A 22 -42.29 -6.22 -15.49
C ARG A 22 -41.62 -5.80 -16.81
N ALA A 23 -40.32 -5.98 -16.98
CA ALA A 23 -39.67 -5.80 -18.28
C ALA A 23 -40.29 -6.72 -19.34
N SER A 24 -40.55 -6.19 -20.54
CA SER A 24 -41.06 -7.00 -21.64
C SER A 24 -39.96 -7.88 -22.24
N MET A 25 -40.34 -8.94 -22.97
CA MET A 25 -39.36 -9.77 -23.68
C MET A 25 -38.54 -8.97 -24.71
N ARG A 26 -39.10 -7.87 -25.26
CA ARG A 26 -38.38 -6.96 -26.14
C ARG A 26 -37.32 -6.16 -25.37
N ASP A 27 -37.65 -5.66 -24.19
CA ASP A 27 -36.72 -4.92 -23.33
C ASP A 27 -35.57 -5.81 -22.86
N ILE A 28 -35.86 -7.07 -22.52
CA ILE A 28 -34.84 -8.06 -22.15
C ILE A 28 -33.93 -8.35 -23.35
N MET A 29 -34.49 -8.54 -24.54
CA MET A 29 -33.69 -8.75 -25.75
C MET A 29 -32.81 -7.53 -26.07
N GLU A 30 -33.33 -6.31 -25.96
CA GLU A 30 -32.53 -5.10 -26.15
C GLU A 30 -31.46 -4.93 -25.07
N LEU A 31 -31.74 -5.29 -23.81
CA LEU A 31 -30.75 -5.29 -22.73
C LEU A 31 -29.60 -6.27 -23.02
N LEU A 32 -29.91 -7.50 -23.42
CA LEU A 32 -28.91 -8.51 -23.78
C LEU A 32 -28.11 -8.13 -25.06
N LYS A 33 -28.74 -7.43 -26.01
CA LYS A 33 -28.05 -6.88 -27.19
C LYS A 33 -27.18 -5.67 -26.84
N SER A 34 -27.61 -4.86 -25.86
CA SER A 34 -26.89 -3.65 -25.46
C SER A 34 -25.57 -3.94 -24.76
N GLY A 35 -25.40 -5.14 -24.19
CA GLY A 35 -24.22 -5.50 -23.42
C GLY A 35 -24.05 -4.72 -22.11
N LYS A 36 -25.11 -4.05 -21.62
CA LYS A 36 -25.13 -3.36 -20.32
C LYS A 36 -25.17 -4.35 -19.17
N SER A 37 -24.11 -5.14 -19.04
CA SER A 37 -23.92 -6.10 -17.96
C SER A 37 -23.47 -5.42 -16.67
N VAL A 38 -23.74 -6.06 -15.54
CA VAL A 38 -23.22 -5.69 -14.22
C VAL A 38 -21.69 -5.80 -14.24
N MET A 39 -21.03 -4.71 -13.87
CA MET A 39 -19.57 -4.64 -13.77
C MET A 39 -19.14 -4.68 -12.30
N TYR A 40 -18.25 -5.60 -11.98
CA TYR A 40 -17.58 -5.71 -10.69
C TYR A 40 -16.27 -4.91 -10.72
N SER A 41 -15.76 -4.57 -9.54
CA SER A 41 -14.46 -3.92 -9.36
C SER A 41 -13.52 -4.77 -8.51
N LEU A 42 -12.28 -4.87 -8.95
CA LEU A 42 -11.16 -5.43 -8.20
C LEU A 42 -10.14 -4.31 -8.04
N THR A 43 -9.94 -3.83 -6.83
CA THR A 43 -8.95 -2.80 -6.52
C THR A 43 -7.74 -3.43 -5.87
N ILE A 44 -6.56 -3.18 -6.44
CA ILE A 44 -5.26 -3.52 -5.85
C ILE A 44 -4.61 -2.21 -5.36
N PRO A 45 -4.65 -1.93 -4.04
CA PRO A 45 -3.99 -0.76 -3.48
C PRO A 45 -2.48 -0.72 -3.73
N GLU A 46 -1.94 0.50 -3.80
CA GLU A 46 -0.50 0.76 -3.83
C GLU A 46 0.19 0.24 -2.56
N GLY A 47 1.44 -0.22 -2.69
CA GLY A 47 2.25 -0.67 -1.55
C GLY A 47 1.88 -2.04 -0.98
N LEU A 48 0.95 -2.77 -1.61
CA LEU A 48 0.73 -4.19 -1.34
C LEU A 48 1.79 -5.06 -2.00
N THR A 49 2.15 -6.15 -1.35
CA THR A 49 3.00 -7.20 -1.95
C THR A 49 2.22 -8.02 -2.98
N VAL A 50 2.92 -8.78 -3.82
CA VAL A 50 2.27 -9.71 -4.75
C VAL A 50 1.43 -10.74 -4.00
N GLU A 51 1.92 -11.29 -2.89
CA GLU A 51 1.17 -12.27 -2.08
C GLU A 51 -0.17 -11.68 -1.59
N GLN A 52 -0.15 -10.44 -1.07
CA GLN A 52 -1.35 -9.74 -0.61
C GLN A 52 -2.30 -9.40 -1.76
N ALA A 53 -1.77 -8.99 -2.92
CA ALA A 53 -2.56 -8.73 -4.11
C ALA A 53 -3.25 -10.02 -4.61
N LEU A 54 -2.52 -11.13 -4.69
CA LEU A 54 -3.05 -12.43 -5.09
C LEU A 54 -4.13 -12.94 -4.12
N GLN A 55 -3.94 -12.74 -2.81
CA GLN A 55 -4.98 -13.06 -1.83
C GLN A 55 -6.28 -12.28 -2.11
N ARG A 56 -6.16 -10.98 -2.40
CA ARG A 56 -7.31 -10.12 -2.73
C ARG A 56 -8.04 -10.58 -4.01
N ILE A 57 -7.30 -11.08 -5.00
CA ILE A 57 -7.84 -11.66 -6.23
C ILE A 57 -8.52 -13.01 -5.94
N ALA A 58 -7.93 -13.83 -5.07
CA ALA A 58 -8.48 -15.12 -4.68
C ALA A 58 -9.85 -14.95 -4.00
N GLU A 59 -9.96 -13.99 -3.07
CA GLU A 59 -11.16 -13.68 -2.28
C GLU A 59 -12.30 -13.04 -3.09
N GLN A 60 -12.04 -12.58 -4.32
CA GLN A 60 -13.07 -11.99 -5.17
C GLN A 60 -14.01 -13.05 -5.78
N ALA A 61 -15.18 -13.21 -5.17
CA ALA A 61 -16.18 -14.23 -5.53
C ALA A 61 -16.80 -14.08 -6.94
N ALA A 62 -16.73 -12.90 -7.55
CA ALA A 62 -17.22 -12.70 -8.92
C ALA A 62 -16.25 -13.23 -9.99
N LEU A 63 -15.00 -13.53 -9.63
CA LEU A 63 -14.01 -14.14 -10.52
C LEU A 63 -14.12 -15.66 -10.54
N SER A 64 -13.81 -16.25 -11.68
CA SER A 64 -13.80 -17.69 -11.90
C SER A 64 -12.38 -18.23 -12.13
N GLY A 65 -12.25 -19.56 -12.19
CA GLY A 65 -10.98 -20.23 -12.44
C GLY A 65 -10.02 -20.25 -11.26
N ASP A 66 -8.99 -21.06 -11.40
CA ASP A 66 -7.96 -21.27 -10.38
C ASP A 66 -6.95 -20.12 -10.36
N MET A 67 -6.21 -20.02 -9.25
CA MET A 67 -5.04 -19.13 -9.14
C MET A 67 -3.88 -19.71 -9.96
N PRO A 68 -2.98 -18.86 -10.49
CA PRO A 68 -1.78 -19.34 -11.16
C PRO A 68 -0.92 -20.19 -10.22
N ALA A 69 -0.28 -21.22 -10.78
CA ALA A 69 0.62 -22.10 -10.03
C ALA A 69 1.92 -21.39 -9.59
N ALA A 70 2.34 -20.36 -10.34
CA ALA A 70 3.54 -19.57 -10.05
C ALA A 70 3.16 -18.16 -9.62
N MET A 71 3.81 -17.68 -8.56
CA MET A 71 3.65 -16.31 -8.09
C MET A 71 4.43 -15.36 -9.02
N PRO A 72 3.83 -14.25 -9.48
CA PRO A 72 4.57 -13.22 -10.19
C PRO A 72 5.71 -12.63 -9.35
N PRO A 73 6.76 -12.07 -9.99
CA PRO A 73 7.82 -11.37 -9.26
C PRO A 73 7.29 -10.17 -8.46
N GLU A 74 7.90 -9.88 -7.30
CA GLU A 74 7.50 -8.71 -6.50
C GLU A 74 7.68 -7.41 -7.32
N GLY A 75 6.76 -6.46 -7.16
CA GLY A 75 6.78 -5.21 -7.94
C GLY A 75 6.17 -5.28 -9.34
N SER A 76 5.72 -6.45 -9.79
CA SER A 76 5.24 -6.69 -11.16
C SER A 76 3.74 -6.48 -11.38
N LEU A 77 2.93 -6.26 -10.34
CA LEU A 77 1.49 -6.07 -10.48
C LEU A 77 1.10 -4.60 -10.44
N ALA A 78 0.18 -4.22 -11.32
CA ALA A 78 -0.36 -2.87 -11.33
C ALA A 78 -1.22 -2.61 -10.10
N THR A 79 -1.17 -1.39 -9.61
CA THR A 79 -1.88 -0.91 -8.43
C THR A 79 -3.05 -0.04 -8.87
N ASP A 80 -4.05 -0.69 -9.47
CA ASP A 80 -5.21 -0.02 -10.07
C ASP A 80 -6.53 -0.76 -9.72
N THR A 81 -7.64 -0.16 -10.12
CA THR A 81 -8.98 -0.74 -10.06
C THR A 81 -9.39 -1.30 -11.43
N LEU A 82 -9.40 -2.63 -11.53
CA LEU A 82 -9.92 -3.33 -12.69
C LEU A 82 -11.44 -3.44 -12.64
N ARG A 83 -12.08 -3.19 -13.78
CA ARG A 83 -13.51 -3.46 -14.00
C ARG A 83 -13.66 -4.74 -14.81
N PHE A 84 -14.52 -5.63 -14.36
CA PHE A 84 -14.73 -6.93 -15.00
C PHE A 84 -16.18 -7.40 -14.88
N THR A 85 -16.60 -8.31 -15.76
CA THR A 85 -17.90 -8.99 -15.68
C THR A 85 -17.78 -10.27 -14.87
N ARG A 86 -18.86 -10.70 -14.21
CA ARG A 86 -18.87 -12.00 -13.53
C ARG A 86 -18.40 -13.12 -14.46
N GLY A 87 -17.56 -14.00 -13.92
CA GLY A 87 -17.00 -15.13 -14.66
C GLY A 87 -15.69 -14.83 -15.37
N ALA A 88 -15.22 -13.57 -15.39
CA ALA A 88 -13.84 -13.28 -15.78
C ALA A 88 -12.87 -14.12 -14.93
N THR A 89 -11.80 -14.62 -15.54
CA THR A 89 -10.91 -15.54 -14.84
C THR A 89 -9.89 -14.80 -13.98
N ARG A 90 -9.47 -15.41 -12.88
CA ARG A 90 -8.38 -14.88 -12.04
C ARG A 90 -7.09 -14.68 -12.84
N GLN A 91 -6.77 -15.63 -13.72
CA GLN A 91 -5.62 -15.52 -14.64
C GLN A 91 -5.72 -14.28 -15.53
N GLN A 92 -6.88 -14.00 -16.14
CA GLN A 92 -7.08 -12.82 -16.98
C GLN A 92 -6.83 -11.51 -16.22
N MET A 93 -7.24 -11.44 -14.96
CA MET A 93 -7.00 -10.25 -14.14
C MET A 93 -5.51 -10.09 -13.84
N ILE A 94 -4.81 -11.17 -13.51
CA ILE A 94 -3.37 -11.15 -13.23
C ILE A 94 -2.57 -10.78 -14.46
N ASP A 95 -2.87 -11.38 -15.62
CA ASP A 95 -2.20 -11.06 -16.89
C ASP A 95 -2.40 -9.59 -17.26
N LYS A 96 -3.61 -9.05 -17.02
CA LYS A 96 -3.89 -7.64 -17.23
C LYS A 96 -3.05 -6.76 -16.29
N LEU A 97 -2.99 -7.06 -15.00
CA LEU A 97 -2.19 -6.29 -14.04
C LEU A 97 -0.70 -6.31 -14.38
N LEU A 98 -0.17 -7.46 -14.83
CA LEU A 98 1.22 -7.61 -15.27
C LEU A 98 1.50 -6.74 -16.50
N ALA A 99 0.61 -6.79 -17.50
CA ALA A 99 0.75 -6.00 -18.72
C ALA A 99 0.66 -4.49 -18.43
N ASP A 100 -0.29 -4.08 -17.58
CA ASP A 100 -0.49 -2.68 -17.21
C ASP A 100 0.71 -2.14 -16.41
N GLN A 101 1.27 -2.92 -15.48
CA GLN A 101 2.45 -2.51 -14.71
C GLN A 101 3.69 -2.43 -15.59
N LYS A 102 3.91 -3.43 -16.44
CA LYS A 102 5.03 -3.40 -17.38
C LYS A 102 4.96 -2.14 -18.24
N LYS A 103 3.79 -1.85 -18.82
CA LYS A 103 3.58 -0.65 -19.63
C LYS A 103 3.87 0.62 -18.81
N LEU A 104 3.36 0.70 -17.58
CA LEU A 104 3.57 1.84 -16.70
C LEU A 104 5.06 2.07 -16.42
N VAL A 105 5.78 1.00 -16.05
CA VAL A 105 7.22 1.06 -15.76
C VAL A 105 7.99 1.49 -17.00
N ASP A 106 7.72 0.89 -18.16
CA ASP A 106 8.38 1.25 -19.42
C ASP A 106 8.13 2.73 -19.77
N ASP A 107 6.86 3.18 -19.75
CA ASP A 107 6.47 4.55 -20.08
C ASP A 107 7.10 5.60 -19.14
N VAL A 108 7.28 5.27 -17.85
CA VAL A 108 7.93 6.17 -16.87
C VAL A 108 9.45 6.13 -17.00
N TRP A 109 10.02 4.94 -17.16
CA TRP A 109 11.47 4.74 -17.29
C TRP A 109 12.02 5.45 -18.53
N GLU A 110 11.31 5.46 -19.65
CA GLU A 110 11.71 6.21 -20.84
C GLU A 110 11.80 7.73 -20.62
N ARG A 111 10.98 8.27 -19.70
CA ARG A 111 10.88 9.71 -19.40
C ARG A 111 11.67 10.13 -18.17
N ARG A 112 12.54 9.25 -17.65
CA ARG A 112 13.33 9.49 -16.44
C ARG A 112 14.38 10.58 -16.67
N ALA A 113 14.82 11.19 -15.57
CA ALA A 113 15.96 12.11 -15.59
C ALA A 113 17.24 11.40 -16.10
N PRO A 114 18.08 12.06 -16.92
CA PRO A 114 19.20 11.41 -17.61
C PRO A 114 20.31 10.93 -16.67
N ASP A 115 20.49 11.60 -15.52
CA ASP A 115 21.63 11.37 -14.61
C ASP A 115 21.23 10.61 -13.34
N LEU A 116 20.25 9.71 -13.42
CA LEU A 116 19.85 8.91 -12.26
C LEU A 116 20.95 7.89 -11.88
N PRO A 117 21.33 7.78 -10.60
CA PRO A 117 22.29 6.78 -10.10
C PRO A 117 21.65 5.38 -10.01
N ILE A 118 20.95 4.94 -11.05
CA ILE A 118 20.29 3.63 -11.17
C ILE A 118 20.69 3.01 -12.50
N ALA A 119 21.18 1.77 -12.47
CA ALA A 119 21.74 1.12 -13.65
C ALA A 119 20.69 0.56 -14.61
N ASN A 120 19.58 0.03 -14.09
CA ASN A 120 18.61 -0.75 -14.86
C ASN A 120 17.17 -0.56 -14.34
N VAL A 121 16.20 -1.13 -15.06
CA VAL A 121 14.77 -0.97 -14.75
C VAL A 121 14.36 -1.74 -13.49
N GLU A 122 15.05 -2.83 -13.20
CA GLU A 122 14.81 -3.68 -12.03
C GLU A 122 15.16 -2.93 -10.73
N ASP A 123 16.31 -2.25 -10.70
CA ASP A 123 16.75 -1.38 -9.60
C ASP A 123 15.80 -0.19 -9.43
N PHE A 124 15.28 0.34 -10.55
CA PHE A 124 14.30 1.42 -10.55
C PHE A 124 12.99 1.02 -9.86
N VAL A 125 12.41 -0.12 -10.24
CA VAL A 125 11.19 -0.64 -9.61
C VAL A 125 11.45 -0.99 -8.15
N THR A 126 12.64 -1.52 -7.84
CA THR A 126 13.05 -1.83 -6.47
C THR A 126 13.07 -0.58 -5.61
N LEU A 127 13.73 0.49 -6.06
CA LEU A 127 13.75 1.75 -5.32
C LEU A 127 12.36 2.38 -5.21
N ALA A 128 11.55 2.33 -6.27
CA ALA A 128 10.18 2.82 -6.24
C ALA A 128 9.33 2.07 -5.18
N SER A 129 9.52 0.76 -5.02
CA SER A 129 8.84 -0.01 -3.98
C SER A 129 9.25 0.40 -2.56
N ILE A 130 10.50 0.81 -2.35
CA ILE A 130 10.97 1.33 -1.07
C ILE A 130 10.33 2.69 -0.80
N VAL A 131 10.37 3.60 -1.78
CA VAL A 131 9.76 4.95 -1.68
C VAL A 131 8.25 4.88 -1.41
N GLU A 132 7.55 3.93 -2.05
CA GLU A 132 6.12 3.69 -1.82
C GLU A 132 5.83 3.35 -0.36
N LYS A 133 6.66 2.50 0.26
CA LYS A 133 6.47 2.07 1.65
C LYS A 133 6.94 3.10 2.67
N GLU A 134 7.78 4.05 2.27
CA GLU A 134 8.36 5.06 3.15
C GLU A 134 7.42 6.25 3.40
N THR A 135 6.69 6.72 2.39
CA THR A 135 5.79 7.87 2.55
C THR A 135 4.45 7.71 1.85
N GLY A 136 3.38 7.92 2.62
CA GLY A 136 2.02 8.09 2.11
C GLY A 136 1.71 9.50 1.60
N ARG A 137 2.58 10.48 1.88
CA ARG A 137 2.39 11.89 1.49
C ARG A 137 2.96 12.15 0.10
N GLY A 138 2.07 12.48 -0.84
CA GLY A 138 2.44 12.69 -2.24
C GLY A 138 3.37 13.88 -2.48
N ASP A 139 3.27 14.92 -1.66
CA ASP A 139 4.08 16.14 -1.74
C ASP A 139 5.55 15.93 -1.37
N GLU A 140 5.85 14.95 -0.51
CA GLU A 140 7.23 14.67 -0.06
C GLU A 140 7.90 13.55 -0.86
N ARG A 141 7.14 12.77 -1.64
CA ARG A 141 7.62 11.52 -2.24
C ARG A 141 8.82 11.72 -3.17
N SER A 142 8.84 12.77 -3.98
CA SER A 142 9.98 13.10 -4.85
C SER A 142 11.24 13.48 -4.06
N ARG A 143 11.09 14.01 -2.84
CA ARG A 143 12.20 14.38 -1.97
C ARG A 143 12.72 13.19 -1.17
N VAL A 144 11.83 12.28 -0.75
CA VAL A 144 12.22 10.97 -0.18
C VAL A 144 12.99 10.15 -1.21
N ALA A 145 12.51 10.11 -2.46
CA ALA A 145 13.23 9.48 -3.57
C ALA A 145 14.64 10.09 -3.76
N ALA A 146 14.74 11.42 -3.71
CA ALA A 146 16.03 12.11 -3.81
C ALA A 146 17.02 11.69 -2.71
N VAL A 147 16.57 11.55 -1.45
CA VAL A 147 17.43 11.09 -0.35
C VAL A 147 18.02 9.71 -0.63
N PHE A 148 17.19 8.75 -1.07
CA PHE A 148 17.69 7.40 -1.36
C PHE A 148 18.65 7.40 -2.56
N LEU A 149 18.35 8.14 -3.62
CA LEU A 149 19.25 8.28 -4.78
C LEU A 149 20.58 8.91 -4.39
N ASN A 150 20.57 9.97 -3.57
CA ASN A 150 21.77 10.61 -3.06
C ASN A 150 22.61 9.67 -2.19
N ARG A 151 21.95 8.85 -1.35
CA ARG A 151 22.62 7.81 -0.57
C ARG A 151 23.29 6.77 -1.47
N LEU A 152 22.57 6.27 -2.49
CA LEU A 152 23.12 5.31 -3.47
C LEU A 152 24.35 5.89 -4.18
N ALA A 153 24.25 7.13 -4.66
CA ALA A 153 25.35 7.81 -5.34
C ALA A 153 26.60 7.97 -4.46
N LYS A 154 26.42 8.09 -3.13
CA LYS A 154 27.51 8.19 -2.14
C LYS A 154 27.96 6.84 -1.56
N GLY A 155 27.38 5.72 -2.00
CA GLY A 155 27.65 4.40 -1.43
C GLY A 155 27.20 4.27 0.04
N MET A 156 26.26 5.12 0.47
CA MET A 156 25.65 5.04 1.78
C MET A 156 24.57 3.97 1.80
N ARG A 157 24.39 3.31 2.95
CA ARG A 157 23.30 2.38 3.18
C ARG A 157 21.95 3.11 3.16
N LEU A 158 20.91 2.46 2.64
CA LEU A 158 19.58 3.09 2.53
C LEU A 158 18.90 3.24 3.89
N GLN A 159 19.06 2.26 4.79
CA GLN A 159 18.49 2.25 6.14
C GLN A 159 16.99 2.56 6.16
N SER A 160 16.21 1.75 5.42
CA SER A 160 14.76 1.87 5.33
C SER A 160 14.06 0.73 6.08
N ASP A 161 13.23 1.06 7.06
CA ASP A 161 12.49 0.10 7.90
C ASP A 161 11.62 -0.89 7.10
N PRO A 162 10.87 -0.48 6.06
CA PRO A 162 10.15 -1.39 5.17
C PRO A 162 10.97 -2.57 4.64
N THR A 163 12.27 -2.37 4.40
CA THR A 163 13.15 -3.41 3.86
C THR A 163 13.49 -4.48 4.91
N ILE A 164 13.61 -4.08 6.19
CA ILE A 164 13.72 -5.03 7.32
C ILE A 164 12.44 -5.83 7.45
N ILE A 165 11.29 -5.16 7.41
CA ILE A 165 9.97 -5.80 7.51
C ILE A 165 9.82 -6.88 6.45
N TYR A 166 10.09 -6.54 5.19
CA TYR A 166 10.00 -7.51 4.10
C TYR A 166 11.01 -8.65 4.26
N GLY A 167 12.24 -8.37 4.66
CA GLY A 167 13.26 -9.40 4.90
C GLY A 167 12.91 -10.39 6.02
N LEU A 168 12.10 -9.98 7.01
CA LEU A 168 11.70 -10.81 8.15
C LEU A 168 10.42 -11.59 7.92
N PHE A 169 9.44 -10.97 7.26
CA PHE A 169 8.09 -11.52 7.15
C PHE A 169 7.69 -11.90 5.72
N GLY A 170 8.49 -11.50 4.72
CA GLY A 170 8.22 -11.72 3.31
C GLY A 170 6.94 -11.03 2.82
N GLY A 171 6.34 -11.61 1.78
CA GLY A 171 5.13 -11.11 1.13
C GLY A 171 3.92 -10.95 2.06
N LYS A 172 3.82 -11.75 3.13
CA LYS A 172 2.72 -11.65 4.10
C LYS A 172 2.71 -10.31 4.85
N GLY A 173 3.87 -9.70 5.03
CA GLY A 173 4.05 -8.49 5.81
C GLY A 173 4.07 -8.71 7.33
N LYS A 174 4.40 -7.66 8.07
CA LYS A 174 4.51 -7.68 9.54
C LYS A 174 3.13 -7.83 10.20
N PRO A 175 2.98 -8.68 11.24
CA PRO A 175 1.80 -8.66 12.11
C PRO A 175 1.53 -7.26 12.69
N THR A 176 0.27 -6.84 12.74
CA THR A 176 -0.12 -5.49 13.19
C THR A 176 0.20 -5.23 14.66
N ASP A 177 0.15 -6.27 15.49
CA ASP A 177 0.33 -6.29 16.95
C ASP A 177 1.79 -6.37 17.41
N ARG A 178 2.75 -6.59 16.49
CA ARG A 178 4.16 -6.79 16.84
C ARG A 178 5.01 -5.55 16.51
N PRO A 179 5.68 -4.90 17.49
CA PRO A 179 6.64 -3.84 17.17
C PRO A 179 7.91 -4.39 16.49
N ILE A 180 8.73 -3.50 15.92
CA ILE A 180 10.07 -3.84 15.45
C ILE A 180 11.04 -3.75 16.62
N TYR A 181 11.76 -4.83 16.89
CA TYR A 181 12.73 -4.90 17.97
C TYR A 181 14.14 -4.57 17.46
N GLN A 182 15.05 -4.17 18.36
CA GLN A 182 16.45 -3.98 17.98
C GLN A 182 17.06 -5.26 17.36
N SER A 183 16.70 -6.43 17.88
CA SER A 183 17.13 -7.72 17.32
C SER A 183 16.63 -7.98 15.90
N ASP A 184 15.54 -7.34 15.47
CA ASP A 184 15.05 -7.39 14.09
C ASP A 184 15.92 -6.55 13.16
N ILE A 185 16.33 -5.35 13.62
CA ILE A 185 17.22 -4.44 12.90
C ILE A 185 18.61 -5.06 12.71
N ASP A 186 19.10 -5.78 13.71
CA ASP A 186 20.42 -6.40 13.69
C ASP A 186 20.44 -7.75 12.95
N LYS A 187 19.27 -8.29 12.57
CA LYS A 187 19.17 -9.59 11.91
C LYS A 187 19.62 -9.50 10.46
N GLN A 188 20.57 -10.34 10.09
CA GLN A 188 21.06 -10.44 8.71
C GLN A 188 20.00 -11.06 7.80
N THR A 189 19.59 -10.29 6.79
CA THR A 189 18.77 -10.75 5.68
C THR A 189 19.28 -10.09 4.38
N PRO A 190 19.04 -10.67 3.20
CA PRO A 190 19.38 -10.04 1.93
C PRO A 190 18.66 -8.71 1.66
N TYR A 191 17.61 -8.40 2.42
CA TYR A 191 16.80 -7.19 2.27
C TYR A 191 17.13 -6.12 3.31
N ASN A 192 17.88 -6.45 4.37
CA ASN A 192 18.12 -5.51 5.46
C ASN A 192 19.10 -4.41 5.03
N THR A 193 18.56 -3.27 4.59
CA THR A 193 19.33 -2.09 4.16
C THR A 193 20.04 -1.34 5.27
N TYR A 194 19.96 -1.80 6.53
CA TYR A 194 20.86 -1.34 7.60
C TYR A 194 22.20 -2.07 7.56
N LEU A 195 22.26 -3.26 6.96
CA LEU A 195 23.42 -4.15 6.97
C LEU A 195 24.04 -4.30 5.57
N ILE A 196 23.23 -4.32 4.51
CA ILE A 196 23.71 -4.39 3.12
C ILE A 196 24.01 -2.99 2.56
N ASN A 197 24.86 -2.93 1.55
CA ASN A 197 25.09 -1.72 0.76
C ASN A 197 24.24 -1.78 -0.51
N GLY A 198 23.72 -0.63 -0.96
CA GLY A 198 22.90 -0.55 -2.17
C GLY A 198 21.45 -0.99 -1.97
N LEU A 199 20.83 -1.44 -3.06
CA LEU A 199 19.45 -1.90 -3.10
C LEU A 199 19.31 -3.36 -2.64
N PRO A 200 18.14 -3.76 -2.08
CA PRO A 200 17.82 -5.16 -1.89
C PRO A 200 17.68 -5.91 -3.23
N PRO A 201 17.70 -7.25 -3.25
CA PRO A 201 17.74 -8.04 -4.49
C PRO A 201 16.45 -7.96 -5.33
N THR A 202 15.32 -7.61 -4.73
CA THR A 202 14.03 -7.43 -5.44
C THR A 202 13.24 -6.28 -4.81
N PRO A 203 12.18 -5.80 -5.48
CA PRO A 203 11.18 -4.95 -4.85
C PRO A 203 10.60 -5.59 -3.58
N ILE A 204 10.05 -4.75 -2.70
CA ILE A 204 9.43 -5.16 -1.42
C ILE A 204 7.89 -4.98 -1.42
N ALA A 205 7.35 -4.43 -2.50
CA ALA A 205 5.92 -4.20 -2.73
C ALA A 205 5.68 -3.82 -4.20
N ASN A 206 4.42 -3.74 -4.62
CA ASN A 206 4.00 -3.18 -5.89
C ASN A 206 3.93 -1.64 -5.79
N PRO A 207 4.82 -0.89 -6.48
CA PRO A 207 4.81 0.56 -6.43
C PRO A 207 3.68 1.16 -7.27
N GLY A 208 3.14 2.27 -6.80
CA GLY A 208 2.20 3.11 -7.54
C GLY A 208 2.87 3.94 -8.64
N ARG A 209 2.04 4.52 -9.51
CA ARG A 209 2.50 5.50 -10.51
C ARG A 209 3.25 6.66 -9.84
N ALA A 210 2.76 7.13 -8.70
CA ALA A 210 3.37 8.26 -8.00
C ALA A 210 4.77 7.95 -7.48
N ALA A 211 5.03 6.74 -6.99
CA ALA A 211 6.37 6.33 -6.56
C ALA A 211 7.32 6.14 -7.75
N LEU A 212 6.85 5.53 -8.84
CA LEU A 212 7.63 5.41 -10.07
C LEU A 212 8.03 6.78 -10.62
N GLU A 213 7.09 7.72 -10.73
CA GLU A 213 7.35 9.08 -11.19
C GLU A 213 8.29 9.84 -10.23
N ALA A 214 8.16 9.65 -8.91
CA ALA A 214 9.03 10.27 -7.92
C ALA A 214 10.49 9.80 -8.03
N VAL A 215 10.72 8.52 -8.33
CA VAL A 215 12.07 7.99 -8.55
C VAL A 215 12.62 8.39 -9.93
N ALA A 216 11.75 8.44 -10.95
CA ALA A 216 12.15 8.84 -12.30
C ALA A 216 12.49 10.34 -12.39
N ASN A 217 11.81 11.16 -11.60
CA ASN A 217 11.94 12.62 -11.56
C ASN A 217 12.04 13.12 -10.11
N PRO A 218 13.15 12.83 -9.41
CA PRO A 218 13.31 13.20 -8.01
C PRO A 218 13.50 14.70 -7.84
N SER A 219 13.26 15.19 -6.62
CA SER A 219 13.61 16.56 -6.26
C SER A 219 15.12 16.78 -6.36
N LYS A 220 15.54 17.97 -6.83
CA LYS A 220 16.96 18.35 -6.87
C LYS A 220 17.39 18.89 -5.51
N THR A 221 17.89 18.02 -4.64
CA THR A 221 18.41 18.41 -3.32
C THR A 221 19.63 17.56 -2.97
N ASP A 222 20.43 18.02 -2.01
CA ASP A 222 21.55 17.27 -1.43
C ASP A 222 21.15 16.53 -0.13
N ASP A 223 19.85 16.38 0.12
CA ASP A 223 19.36 15.77 1.34
C ASP A 223 19.84 14.31 1.44
N LEU A 224 20.31 13.93 2.62
CA LEU A 224 20.78 12.59 2.93
C LEU A 224 20.01 11.94 4.08
N TYR A 225 19.19 12.70 4.79
CA TYR A 225 18.47 12.22 5.95
C TYR A 225 17.08 12.83 5.97
N PHE A 226 16.13 12.11 6.56
CA PHE A 226 14.83 12.63 6.90
C PHE A 226 14.38 12.02 8.23
N VAL A 227 13.53 12.74 8.96
CA VAL A 227 12.92 12.28 10.20
C VAL A 227 11.51 12.88 10.28
N ALA A 228 10.58 12.16 10.90
CA ALA A 228 9.22 12.64 11.10
C ALA A 228 9.20 14.01 11.82
N ASP A 229 8.30 14.89 11.38
CA ASP A 229 8.15 16.25 11.92
C ASP A 229 7.10 16.36 13.05
N GLY A 230 6.32 15.30 13.27
CA GLY A 230 5.21 15.25 14.24
C GLY A 230 3.86 15.74 13.73
N THR A 231 3.78 16.23 12.48
CA THR A 231 2.54 16.62 11.79
C THR A 231 2.09 15.57 10.76
N GLY A 232 2.89 14.52 10.60
CA GLY A 232 2.70 13.44 9.63
C GLY A 232 3.54 13.60 8.36
N GLY A 233 4.45 14.59 8.30
CA GLY A 233 5.45 14.77 7.25
C GLY A 233 6.87 14.54 7.76
N HIS A 234 7.85 15.06 7.03
CA HIS A 234 9.27 14.88 7.32
C HIS A 234 10.07 16.18 7.29
N VAL A 235 11.03 16.28 8.21
CA VAL A 235 12.13 17.25 8.12
C VAL A 235 13.32 16.56 7.49
N PHE A 236 13.81 17.15 6.40
CA PHE A 236 14.96 16.66 5.65
C PHE A 236 16.23 17.40 6.04
N ALA A 237 17.37 16.74 5.91
CA ALA A 237 18.67 17.28 6.25
C ALA A 237 19.75 16.78 5.29
N ALA A 238 20.69 17.64 4.94
CA ALA A 238 21.86 17.29 4.13
C ALA A 238 23.00 16.70 4.97
N THR A 239 23.04 17.00 6.28
CA THR A 239 24.12 16.57 7.18
C THR A 239 23.61 15.74 8.36
N LEU A 240 24.50 14.90 8.91
CA LEU A 240 24.18 14.10 10.09
C LEU A 240 23.96 14.96 11.33
N GLU A 241 24.69 16.07 11.47
CA GLU A 241 24.53 16.98 12.60
C GLU A 241 23.11 17.61 12.61
N GLU A 242 22.68 18.14 11.47
CA GLU A 242 21.33 18.69 11.31
C GLU A 242 20.26 17.61 11.54
N HIS A 243 20.48 16.40 11.01
CA HIS A 243 19.59 15.27 11.27
C HIS A 243 19.46 14.96 12.78
N ASN A 244 20.58 14.91 13.51
CA ASN A 244 20.57 14.65 14.95
C ASN A 244 19.82 15.74 15.73
N GLN A 245 19.94 17.01 15.32
CA GLN A 245 19.15 18.10 15.88
C GLN A 245 17.65 17.93 15.59
N ASN A 246 17.28 17.52 14.38
CA ASN A 246 15.88 17.22 14.02
C ASN A 246 15.32 16.05 14.84
N VAL A 247 16.09 14.98 15.03
CA VAL A 247 15.73 13.83 15.87
C VAL A 247 15.50 14.27 17.31
N ALA A 248 16.38 15.11 17.87
CA ALA A 248 16.22 15.63 19.23
C ALA A 248 14.93 16.46 19.38
N ARG A 249 14.63 17.33 18.40
CA ARG A 249 13.38 18.11 18.35
C ARG A 249 12.15 17.21 18.29
N TYR A 250 12.16 16.19 17.44
CA TYR A 250 11.05 15.25 17.29
C TYR A 250 10.80 14.44 18.58
N ARG A 251 11.88 13.95 19.23
CA ARG A 251 11.76 13.22 20.51
C ARG A 251 11.20 14.09 21.62
N ALA A 252 11.60 15.36 21.70
CA ALA A 252 11.06 16.31 22.67
C ALA A 252 9.56 16.57 22.43
N LEU A 253 9.14 16.67 21.17
CA LEU A 253 7.74 16.83 20.79
C LEU A 253 6.90 15.59 21.16
N GLN A 254 7.38 14.38 20.88
CA GLN A 254 6.72 13.14 21.29
C GLN A 254 6.55 13.05 22.81
N LYS A 255 7.59 13.39 23.58
CA LYS A 255 7.52 13.39 25.04
C LYS A 255 6.43 14.35 25.54
N LYS A 256 6.38 15.56 24.99
CA LYS A 256 5.36 16.55 25.33
C LYS A 256 3.94 16.05 24.98
N GLN A 257 3.76 15.46 23.80
CA GLN A 257 2.46 14.90 23.41
C GLN A 257 2.01 13.75 24.33
N ALA A 258 2.93 12.87 24.74
CA ALA A 258 2.64 11.81 25.70
C ALA A 258 2.26 12.37 27.08
N GLU A 259 2.97 13.40 27.55
CA GLU A 259 2.64 14.09 28.80
C GLU A 259 1.27 14.79 28.73
N ASP A 260 0.97 15.48 27.63
CA ASP A 260 -0.30 16.17 27.41
C ASP A 260 -1.47 15.17 27.30
N ALA A 261 -1.26 14.03 26.61
CA ALA A 261 -2.23 12.94 26.55
C ALA A 261 -2.46 12.28 27.92
N ALA A 262 -1.40 12.08 28.71
CA ALA A 262 -1.52 11.56 30.07
C ALA A 262 -2.28 12.52 30.99
N LYS A 263 -2.03 13.84 30.88
CA LYS A 263 -2.77 14.88 31.62
C LYS A 263 -4.23 14.96 31.20
N ALA A 264 -4.52 14.88 29.90
CA ALA A 264 -5.89 14.86 29.38
C ALA A 264 -6.65 13.58 29.79
N GLY A 265 -5.95 12.45 29.90
CA GLY A 265 -6.47 11.20 30.46
C GLY A 265 -6.78 11.32 31.96
N ALA A 266 -5.87 11.88 32.75
CA ALA A 266 -6.05 12.09 34.18
C ALA A 266 -7.21 13.05 34.49
N ALA A 267 -7.33 14.17 33.75
CA ALA A 267 -8.43 15.12 33.91
C ALA A 267 -9.81 14.52 33.54
N LYS A 268 -9.85 13.52 32.64
CA LYS A 268 -11.07 12.76 32.32
C LYS A 268 -11.47 11.78 33.43
N VAL A 269 -10.50 11.27 34.20
CA VAL A 269 -10.75 10.37 35.33
C VAL A 269 -11.21 11.18 36.56
N GLU A 270 -10.60 12.34 36.82
CA GLU A 270 -11.00 13.24 37.92
C GLU A 270 -12.37 13.91 37.67
N GLY A 271 -12.73 14.19 36.42
CA GLY A 271 -14.06 14.72 36.06
C GLY A 271 -15.22 13.72 36.22
N GLN A 272 -14.94 12.46 36.54
CA GLN A 272 -15.94 11.41 36.80
C GLN A 272 -16.11 11.09 38.28
N THR A 273 -15.30 11.70 39.17
CA THR A 273 -15.35 11.49 40.63
C THR A 273 -16.12 12.56 41.41
N ASP A 274 -16.58 13.64 40.78
CA ASP A 274 -17.35 14.73 41.43
C ASP A 274 -18.86 14.66 41.15
N ALA A 275 -19.46 13.47 41.23
CA ALA A 275 -20.91 13.35 41.43
C ALA A 275 -21.20 13.21 42.94
N PRO A 276 -22.09 14.01 43.55
CA PRO A 276 -22.39 13.87 44.97
C PRO A 276 -23.10 12.53 45.21
N ALA A 277 -22.61 11.82 46.23
CA ALA A 277 -23.28 10.67 46.79
C ALA A 277 -24.52 11.13 47.56
N ASP A 278 -25.71 10.87 47.01
CA ASP A 278 -26.92 10.62 47.78
C ASP A 278 -27.27 9.14 47.60
N GLY A 279 -27.39 8.44 48.72
CA GLY A 279 -27.42 6.98 48.78
C GLY A 279 -28.76 6.33 48.46
N ASP A 280 -28.70 5.08 48.05
CA ASP A 280 -29.51 3.99 48.62
C ASP A 280 -28.85 2.64 48.32
N ALA A 281 -29.06 1.68 49.21
CA ALA A 281 -28.35 0.42 49.33
C ALA A 281 -28.83 -0.69 48.36
N GLY A 282 -27.94 -1.62 48.02
CA GLY A 282 -28.33 -2.99 47.68
C GLY A 282 -27.47 -3.75 46.65
N GLY A 283 -26.59 -4.64 47.13
CA GLY A 283 -26.49 -6.02 46.61
C GLY A 283 -25.57 -6.36 45.43
N ASP A 284 -24.30 -6.62 45.73
CA ASP A 284 -23.46 -7.81 45.42
C ASP A 284 -23.31 -8.45 44.00
N ALA A 285 -22.02 -8.62 43.64
CA ALA A 285 -21.32 -9.58 42.73
C ALA A 285 -21.70 -9.72 41.23
N GLY A 286 -20.79 -9.74 40.24
CA GLY A 286 -19.32 -9.67 40.18
C GLY A 286 -18.78 -10.10 38.80
N GLY A 287 -17.62 -9.54 38.40
CA GLY A 287 -16.64 -10.01 37.38
C GLY A 287 -17.04 -9.92 35.89
N ASP A 288 -16.18 -9.62 34.92
CA ASP A 288 -14.73 -9.40 34.86
C ASP A 288 -14.38 -8.74 33.50
N ALA A 289 -13.16 -8.23 33.43
CA ALA A 289 -12.49 -7.30 32.51
C ALA A 289 -12.40 -7.64 31.01
N GLY A 290 -12.03 -6.61 30.22
CA GLY A 290 -11.30 -6.81 28.96
C GLY A 290 -11.15 -5.58 28.05
N ALA A 291 -10.29 -4.64 28.43
CA ALA A 291 -9.82 -3.52 27.60
C ALA A 291 -8.53 -3.88 26.82
N ALA A 292 -8.05 -2.91 26.00
CA ALA A 292 -6.73 -2.82 25.33
C ALA A 292 -6.62 -3.55 23.97
N GLN A 293 -5.85 -3.11 22.96
CA GLN A 293 -4.91 -2.00 22.74
C GLN A 293 -4.65 -1.93 21.22
#